data_AF-A0A4Z1DLW1-F1
#
_entry.id   AF-A0A4Z1DLW1-F1
#
_cell.length_a   1.000
_cell.length_b   1.000
_cell.length_c   1.000
_cell.angle_alpha   90.00
_cell.angle_beta   90.00
_cell.angle_gamma   90.00
#
_symmetry.space_group_name_H-M   'P 1'
#
loop_
_entity.id
_entity.type
_entity.pdbx_description
1 polymer ?
#
loop_
_entity_poly.entity_id
_entity_poly.type
_entity_poly.pdbx_seq_one_letter_code
_entity_poly.pdbx_strand_id
1 'polypeptide(L)'
;MNALASAADTLRSTLAGVLDGLPPRQAASAVERLISNYRGDTPTNAPILRDRADVAAYAAYRMPATFEAVRAALEAFADAVPRWVPGSHVDIGGGTGAATWAVAATWEGERPVTVLDWAEPALALGREIAGSHPALRGAQWRRARIGAALEVPETDLVTVSYVLNELSEPDRAALVDAAAAAARSVVIVEAGTPAGYERIIEARDRLIAAGFRVAAPCPHSAACPIVPGTDWCHFAARVSRSSLHRQVKGGSLAYEDEKFSYVAATRLPAEPAPARIVRRPQIRKGQVLLDLCEADERLRRTTVTKRHGDLYKAARDAEWGDAWPPLGDS
;
A
#
# COMPACT_ATOMS: atom_id res chain seq x y z
N MET A 1 10.01 -1.03 31.64
CA MET A 1 10.09 -0.16 30.44
C MET A 1 8.79 -0.36 29.68
N ASN A 2 7.94 0.66 29.60
CA ASN A 2 6.76 0.59 28.73
C ASN A 2 7.26 0.39 27.30
N ALA A 3 6.83 -0.68 26.62
CA ALA A 3 7.05 -0.81 25.20
C ALA A 3 6.50 0.46 24.53
N LEU A 4 7.34 1.14 23.74
CA LEU A 4 6.87 2.24 22.92
C LEU A 4 5.74 1.69 22.03
N ALA A 5 4.61 2.38 21.98
CA ALA A 5 3.49 1.98 21.13
C ALA A 5 3.99 1.93 19.68
N SER A 6 3.60 0.89 18.94
CA SER A 6 3.98 0.77 17.53
C SER A 6 3.42 1.95 16.71
N ALA A 7 4.01 2.22 15.54
CA ALA A 7 3.47 3.24 14.63
C ALA A 7 2.01 2.94 14.26
N ALA A 8 1.64 1.67 14.11
CA ALA A 8 0.28 1.22 13.83
C ALA A 8 -0.69 1.52 14.99
N ASP A 9 -0.28 1.25 16.24
CA ASP A 9 -1.10 1.53 17.42
C ASP A 9 -1.28 3.04 17.62
N THR A 10 -0.20 3.80 17.46
CA THR A 10 -0.19 5.26 17.56
C THR A 10 -1.09 5.88 16.49
N LEU A 11 -1.02 5.41 15.25
CA LEU A 11 -1.91 5.87 14.18
C LEU A 11 -3.38 5.61 14.53
N ARG A 12 -3.68 4.39 14.99
CA ARG A 12 -5.06 4.00 15.34
C ARG A 12 -5.63 4.85 16.48
N SER A 13 -4.87 5.08 17.55
CA SER A 13 -5.31 5.92 18.66
C SER A 13 -5.47 7.38 18.24
N THR A 14 -4.56 7.88 17.39
CA THR A 14 -4.60 9.27 16.92
C THR A 14 -5.80 9.53 16.02
N LEU A 15 -6.10 8.62 15.09
CA LEU A 15 -7.30 8.72 14.24
C LEU A 15 -8.60 8.68 15.06
N ALA A 16 -8.66 7.86 16.12
CA ALA A 16 -9.80 7.85 17.03
C ALA A 16 -9.94 9.21 17.75
N GLY A 17 -8.85 9.75 18.29
CA GLY A 17 -8.86 11.07 18.97
C GLY A 17 -9.26 12.23 18.05
N VAL A 18 -8.83 12.21 16.78
CA VAL A 18 -9.25 13.22 15.79
C VAL A 18 -10.76 13.21 15.57
N LEU A 19 -11.38 12.04 15.47
CA LEU A 19 -12.83 11.91 15.31
C LEU A 19 -13.58 12.34 16.57
N ASP A 20 -13.12 11.90 17.75
CA ASP A 20 -13.75 12.22 19.04
C ASP A 20 -13.69 13.73 19.35
N GLY A 21 -12.69 14.43 18.79
CA GLY A 21 -12.56 15.89 18.89
C GLY A 21 -13.52 16.70 18.01
N LEU A 22 -14.31 16.07 17.12
CA LEU A 22 -15.27 16.78 16.27
C LEU A 22 -16.62 16.99 17.00
N PRO A 23 -17.34 18.09 16.74
CA PRO A 23 -18.71 18.25 17.20
C PRO A 23 -19.58 17.07 16.73
N PRO A 24 -20.39 16.44 17.60
CA PRO A 24 -21.12 15.21 17.27
C PRO A 24 -21.97 15.29 15.98
N ARG A 25 -22.62 16.44 15.74
CA ARG A 25 -23.42 16.67 14.53
C ARG A 25 -22.56 16.73 13.25
N GLN A 26 -21.36 17.30 13.34
CA GLN A 26 -20.44 17.39 12.20
C GLN A 26 -19.81 16.03 11.88
N ALA A 27 -19.40 15.29 12.92
CA ALA A 27 -18.90 13.92 12.78
C ALA A 27 -19.96 13.02 12.10
N ALA A 28 -21.20 13.02 12.62
CA ALA A 28 -22.29 12.24 12.03
C ALA A 28 -22.55 12.63 10.57
N SER A 29 -22.62 13.92 10.26
CA SER A 29 -22.88 14.40 8.91
C SER A 29 -21.75 14.06 7.92
N ALA A 30 -20.48 14.14 8.35
CA ALA A 30 -19.34 13.76 7.52
C ALA A 30 -19.33 12.25 7.24
N VAL A 31 -19.67 11.44 8.26
CA VAL A 31 -19.79 9.98 8.14
C VAL A 31 -20.96 9.60 7.22
N GLU A 32 -22.11 10.27 7.34
CA GLU A 32 -23.25 10.08 6.44
C GLU A 32 -22.91 10.39 4.99
N ARG A 33 -22.23 11.52 4.74
CA ARG A 33 -21.73 11.88 3.39
C ARG A 33 -20.76 10.85 2.83
N LEU A 34 -19.87 10.34 3.68
CA LEU A 34 -18.93 9.29 3.30
C LEU A 34 -19.67 8.00 2.93
N ILE A 35 -20.69 7.61 3.71
CA ILE A 35 -21.55 6.45 3.41
C ILE A 35 -22.28 6.64 2.08
N SER A 36 -22.87 7.81 1.84
CA SER A 36 -23.62 8.07 0.60
C SER A 36 -22.73 8.03 -0.64
N ASN A 37 -21.52 8.60 -0.55
CA ASN A 37 -20.58 8.64 -1.67
C ASN A 37 -19.99 7.27 -2.01
N TYR A 38 -19.87 6.36 -1.03
CA TYR A 38 -19.36 5.00 -1.23
C TYR A 38 -20.43 3.95 -1.59
N ARG A 39 -21.72 4.26 -1.45
CA ARG A 39 -22.84 3.37 -1.84
C ARG A 39 -23.49 3.71 -3.19
N GLY A 40 -23.05 4.76 -3.88
CA GLY A 40 -23.55 5.17 -5.19
C GLY A 40 -22.42 5.43 -6.20
N ASP A 41 -22.76 5.49 -7.49
CA ASP A 41 -21.85 5.96 -8.55
C ASP A 41 -21.52 7.43 -8.31
N THR A 42 -20.25 7.73 -8.00
CA THR A 42 -19.81 9.07 -7.62
C THR A 42 -19.78 10.00 -8.85
N PRO A 43 -20.47 11.16 -8.83
CA PRO A 43 -20.25 12.21 -9.82
C PRO A 43 -18.90 12.90 -9.59
N THR A 44 -18.09 12.96 -10.63
CA THR A 44 -16.68 13.40 -10.66
C THR A 44 -16.41 14.90 -10.41
N ASN A 45 -17.36 15.69 -9.90
CA ASN A 45 -17.28 17.17 -9.98
C ASN A 45 -17.39 17.95 -8.65
N ALA A 46 -17.32 17.32 -7.47
CA ALA A 46 -17.24 18.04 -6.20
C ALA A 46 -16.02 17.58 -5.38
N PRO A 47 -15.22 18.48 -4.78
CA PRO A 47 -14.13 18.07 -3.91
C PRO A 47 -14.69 17.25 -2.75
N ILE A 48 -14.21 16.02 -2.61
CA ILE A 48 -14.65 15.08 -1.55
C ILE A 48 -14.17 15.57 -0.17
N LEU A 49 -13.08 16.35 -0.13
CA LEU A 49 -12.39 16.81 1.06
C LEU A 49 -12.48 18.34 1.18
N ARG A 50 -13.60 18.85 1.68
CA ARG A 50 -13.89 20.31 1.70
C ARG A 50 -13.52 20.97 3.02
N ASP A 51 -13.73 20.27 4.12
CA ASP A 51 -13.54 20.78 5.47
C ASP A 51 -12.89 19.72 6.36
N ARG A 52 -12.52 20.13 7.58
CA ARG A 52 -11.84 19.25 8.54
C ARG A 52 -12.65 17.99 8.87
N ALA A 53 -13.97 18.09 8.96
CA ALA A 53 -14.81 16.96 9.32
C ALA A 53 -14.85 15.92 8.20
N ASP A 54 -14.96 16.36 6.94
CA ASP A 54 -14.89 15.49 5.75
C ASP A 54 -13.54 14.75 5.69
N VAL A 55 -12.42 15.45 5.94
CA VAL A 55 -11.07 14.83 5.93
C VAL A 55 -10.88 13.87 7.09
N ALA A 56 -11.31 14.23 8.30
CA ALA A 56 -11.19 13.35 9.46
C ALA A 56 -12.00 12.05 9.29
N ALA A 57 -13.23 12.15 8.79
CA ALA A 57 -14.06 11.00 8.48
C ALA A 57 -13.43 10.12 7.38
N TYR A 58 -12.92 10.74 6.31
CA TYR A 58 -12.19 10.03 5.25
C TYR A 58 -10.95 9.32 5.81
N ALA A 59 -10.10 10.03 6.56
CA ALA A 59 -8.87 9.49 7.13
C ALA A 59 -9.15 8.28 8.02
N ALA A 60 -10.10 8.40 8.95
CA ALA A 60 -10.44 7.30 9.83
C ALA A 60 -11.06 6.08 9.13
N TYR A 61 -11.59 6.25 7.91
CA TYR A 61 -12.22 5.19 7.12
C TYR A 61 -11.31 4.60 6.02
N ARG A 62 -10.39 5.36 5.42
CA ARG A 62 -9.51 4.86 4.36
C ARG A 62 -8.07 4.68 4.80
N MET A 63 -7.56 5.56 5.67
CA MET A 63 -6.16 5.55 6.05
C MET A 63 -5.71 4.21 6.65
N PRO A 64 -6.49 3.52 7.51
CA PRO A 64 -6.08 2.20 8.02
C PRO A 64 -5.94 1.14 6.91
N ALA A 65 -6.82 1.16 5.92
CA ALA A 65 -6.73 0.22 4.80
C ALA A 65 -5.53 0.51 3.90
N THR A 66 -5.31 1.78 3.55
CA THR A 66 -4.13 2.20 2.79
C THR A 66 -2.84 1.91 3.56
N PHE A 67 -2.80 2.14 4.87
CA PHE A 67 -1.66 1.83 5.73
C PHE A 67 -1.31 0.34 5.65
N GLU A 68 -2.28 -0.57 5.83
CA GLU A 68 -1.99 -2.01 5.82
C GLU A 68 -1.57 -2.51 4.43
N ALA A 69 -2.18 -1.99 3.35
CA ALA A 69 -1.80 -2.34 1.98
C ALA A 69 -0.37 -1.88 1.65
N VAL A 70 -0.03 -0.64 2.00
CA VAL A 70 1.33 -0.11 1.78
C VAL A 70 2.34 -0.82 2.67
N ARG A 71 2.01 -1.07 3.95
CA ARG A 71 2.89 -1.81 4.86
C ARG A 71 3.21 -3.20 4.32
N ALA A 72 2.21 -3.95 3.85
CA ALA A 72 2.43 -5.27 3.25
C ALA A 72 3.36 -5.21 2.01
N ALA A 73 3.21 -4.17 1.16
CA ALA A 73 4.10 -3.97 0.02
C ALA A 73 5.54 -3.60 0.46
N LEU A 74 5.69 -2.76 1.49
CA LEU A 74 6.98 -2.34 2.02
C LEU A 74 7.71 -3.47 2.77
N GLU A 75 7.00 -4.34 3.48
CA GLU A 75 7.55 -5.52 4.14
C GLU A 75 8.11 -6.51 3.11
N ALA A 76 7.33 -6.83 2.08
CA ALA A 76 7.81 -7.68 0.98
C ALA A 76 9.01 -7.06 0.23
N PHE A 77 9.07 -5.73 0.16
CA PHE A 77 10.22 -5.01 -0.38
C PHE A 77 11.45 -5.08 0.55
N ALA A 78 11.27 -4.89 1.85
CA ALA A 78 12.34 -4.96 2.85
C ALA A 78 12.97 -6.36 2.91
N ASP A 79 12.13 -7.41 2.80
CA ASP A 79 12.59 -8.80 2.70
C ASP A 79 13.46 -9.02 1.45
N ALA A 80 13.08 -8.42 0.33
CA ALA A 80 13.80 -8.53 -0.94
C ALA A 80 15.05 -7.64 -1.02
N VAL A 81 15.24 -6.69 -0.11
CA VAL A 81 16.41 -5.80 -0.08
C VAL A 81 16.98 -5.79 1.34
N PRO A 82 17.50 -6.93 1.82
CA PRO A 82 17.85 -7.10 3.22
C PRO A 82 18.94 -6.11 3.64
N ARG A 83 18.84 -5.60 4.87
CA ARG A 83 19.74 -4.60 5.49
C ARG A 83 19.66 -3.18 4.92
N TRP A 84 18.88 -2.94 3.88
CA TRP A 84 18.64 -1.57 3.41
C TRP A 84 17.53 -0.90 4.23
N VAL A 85 17.77 0.36 4.56
CA VAL A 85 16.78 1.26 5.16
C VAL A 85 16.80 2.58 4.38
N PRO A 86 15.64 3.21 4.10
CA PRO A 86 15.62 4.48 3.39
C PRO A 86 16.19 5.60 4.28
N GLY A 87 17.19 6.32 3.78
CA GLY A 87 17.72 7.53 4.41
C GLY A 87 16.83 8.75 4.22
N SER A 88 15.93 8.73 3.23
CA SER A 88 14.92 9.76 2.97
C SER A 88 13.70 9.18 2.25
N HIS A 89 12.55 9.85 2.37
CA HIS A 89 11.28 9.39 1.82
C HIS A 89 10.45 10.54 1.22
N VAL A 90 9.90 10.33 0.02
CA VAL A 90 8.89 11.21 -0.57
C VAL A 90 7.61 10.40 -0.84
N ASP A 91 6.47 10.93 -0.41
CA ASP A 91 5.15 10.34 -0.60
C ASP A 91 4.33 11.20 -1.58
N ILE A 92 4.14 10.72 -2.82
CA ILE A 92 3.44 11.45 -3.89
C ILE A 92 1.97 11.05 -3.88
N GLY A 93 1.08 12.04 -3.78
CA GLY A 93 -0.35 11.79 -3.54
C GLY A 93 -0.60 11.24 -2.14
N GLY A 94 0.26 11.61 -1.18
CA GLY A 94 0.23 11.01 0.15
C GLY A 94 -1.00 11.35 0.97
N GLY A 95 -1.77 12.40 0.60
CA GLY A 95 -2.98 12.81 1.29
C GLY A 95 -2.75 13.06 2.79
N THR A 96 -3.34 12.21 3.63
CA THR A 96 -3.15 12.24 5.10
C THR A 96 -1.93 11.45 5.58
N GLY A 97 -1.12 10.91 4.67
CA GLY A 97 0.18 10.28 4.90
C GLY A 97 0.14 8.79 5.27
N ALA A 98 -0.85 8.03 4.79
CA ALA A 98 -0.94 6.60 5.13
C ALA A 98 0.36 5.83 4.83
N ALA A 99 0.96 6.09 3.67
CA ALA A 99 2.22 5.48 3.26
C ALA A 99 3.41 5.96 4.12
N THR A 100 3.43 7.24 4.51
CA THR A 100 4.40 7.77 5.47
C THR A 100 4.38 7.02 6.81
N TRP A 101 3.19 6.70 7.33
CA TRP A 101 3.05 5.88 8.54
C TRP A 101 3.50 4.43 8.31
N ALA A 102 3.20 3.85 7.15
CA ALA A 102 3.64 2.50 6.80
C ALA A 102 5.18 2.39 6.70
N VAL A 103 5.83 3.42 6.14
CA VAL A 103 7.30 3.53 6.10
C VAL A 103 7.90 3.61 7.50
N ALA A 104 7.30 4.36 8.42
CA ALA A 104 7.74 4.43 9.82
C ALA A 104 7.50 3.12 10.59
N ALA A 105 6.48 2.34 10.21
CA ALA A 105 6.21 1.02 10.79
C ALA A 105 7.17 -0.06 10.26
N THR A 106 7.61 0.06 9.00
CA THR A 106 8.49 -0.93 8.35
C THR A 106 9.95 -0.74 8.75
N TRP A 107 10.40 0.51 8.82
CA TRP A 107 11.76 0.85 9.22
C TRP A 107 11.74 1.85 10.38
N GLU A 108 12.27 1.45 11.52
CA GLU A 108 12.43 2.34 12.68
C GLU A 108 13.47 3.46 12.42
N GLY A 109 13.39 4.53 13.21
CA GLY A 109 14.32 5.67 13.13
C GLY A 109 13.77 6.89 12.39
N GLU A 110 14.44 8.03 12.60
CA GLU A 110 14.11 9.31 11.98
C GLU A 110 14.73 9.41 10.58
N ARG A 111 13.97 9.97 9.63
CA ARG A 111 14.43 10.29 8.27
C ARG A 111 13.70 11.53 7.75
N PRO A 112 14.30 12.31 6.84
CA PRO A 112 13.58 13.35 6.12
C PRO A 112 12.41 12.73 5.34
N VAL A 113 11.21 13.25 5.58
CA VAL A 113 9.98 12.85 4.88
C VAL A 113 9.37 14.07 4.21
N THR A 114 8.99 13.95 2.95
CA THR A 114 8.17 14.95 2.24
C THR A 114 6.90 14.33 1.69
N VAL A 115 5.75 14.86 2.07
CA VAL A 115 4.44 14.50 1.49
C VAL A 115 4.03 15.56 0.48
N LEU A 116 3.72 15.11 -0.74
CA LEU A 116 3.27 15.95 -1.86
C LEU A 116 1.82 15.61 -2.18
N ASP A 117 0.91 16.58 -2.05
CA ASP A 117 -0.51 16.40 -2.39
C ASP A 117 -1.15 17.71 -2.86
N TRP A 118 -2.25 17.63 -3.60
CA TRP A 118 -2.97 18.82 -4.06
C TRP A 118 -3.98 19.35 -3.03
N ALA A 119 -4.47 18.47 -2.13
CA ALA A 119 -5.53 18.73 -1.18
C ALA A 119 -4.97 19.27 0.15
N GLU A 120 -4.94 20.60 0.30
CA GLU A 120 -4.50 21.28 1.53
C GLU A 120 -5.20 20.77 2.81
N PRO A 121 -6.52 20.50 2.83
CA PRO A 121 -7.16 19.94 4.01
C PRO A 121 -6.61 18.58 4.45
N ALA A 122 -6.21 17.72 3.49
CA ALA A 122 -5.60 16.43 3.76
C ALA A 122 -4.18 16.59 4.32
N LEU A 123 -3.38 17.48 3.73
CA LEU A 123 -2.03 17.81 4.21
C LEU A 123 -2.05 18.38 5.63
N ALA A 124 -3.00 19.27 5.93
CA ALA A 124 -3.16 19.87 7.25
C ALA A 124 -3.47 18.81 8.31
N LEU A 125 -4.43 17.90 8.04
CA LEU A 125 -4.73 16.81 8.96
C LEU A 125 -3.55 15.83 9.08
N GLY A 126 -2.91 15.48 7.96
CA GLY A 126 -1.73 14.61 7.92
C GLY A 126 -0.61 15.13 8.83
N ARG A 127 -0.31 16.44 8.75
CA ARG A 127 0.67 17.10 9.61
C ARG A 127 0.32 17.00 11.09
N GLU A 128 -0.95 17.22 11.43
CA GLU A 128 -1.43 17.11 12.80
C GLU A 128 -1.24 15.69 13.34
N ILE A 129 -1.73 14.67 12.63
CA ILE A 129 -1.64 13.30 13.11
C ILE A 129 -0.19 12.82 13.17
N ALA A 130 0.65 13.16 12.19
CA ALA A 130 2.08 12.82 12.19
C ALA A 130 2.84 13.41 13.39
N GLY A 131 2.38 14.53 13.95
CA GLY A 131 2.96 15.13 15.16
C GLY A 131 2.91 14.22 16.40
N SER A 132 2.03 13.22 16.40
CA SER A 132 1.91 12.22 17.48
C SER A 132 3.01 11.16 17.47
N HIS A 133 3.78 11.03 16.38
CA HIS A 133 4.85 10.03 16.26
C HIS A 133 6.22 10.71 16.13
N PRO A 134 7.22 10.41 16.99
CA PRO A 134 8.52 11.09 16.95
C PRO A 134 9.19 11.07 15.57
N ALA A 135 9.20 9.91 14.91
CA ALA A 135 9.81 9.75 13.58
C ALA A 135 9.16 10.58 12.47
N LEU A 136 7.92 11.05 12.65
CA LEU A 136 7.15 11.77 11.63
C LEU A 136 6.93 13.24 11.97
N ARG A 137 7.31 13.69 13.17
CA ARG A 137 7.12 15.08 13.63
C ARG A 137 7.83 16.10 12.72
N GLY A 138 8.95 15.71 12.12
CA GLY A 138 9.72 16.53 11.18
C GLY A 138 9.27 16.44 9.71
N ALA A 139 8.20 15.69 9.40
CA ALA A 139 7.74 15.52 8.04
C ALA A 139 7.28 16.86 7.43
N GLN A 140 7.69 17.11 6.18
CA GLN A 140 7.27 18.27 5.42
C GLN A 140 6.01 17.94 4.61
N TRP A 141 5.00 18.80 4.68
CA TRP A 141 3.73 18.62 3.98
C TRP A 141 3.57 19.77 3.01
N ARG A 142 3.71 19.48 1.71
CA ARG A 142 3.82 20.47 0.66
C ARG A 142 2.70 20.30 -0.36
N ARG A 143 1.98 21.40 -0.60
CA ARG A 143 0.97 21.42 -1.65
C ARG A 143 1.63 21.40 -3.02
N ALA A 144 1.27 20.42 -3.85
CA ALA A 144 1.79 20.26 -5.19
C ALA A 144 0.70 19.71 -6.11
N ARG A 145 0.65 20.20 -7.36
CA ARG A 145 -0.18 19.58 -8.39
C ARG A 145 0.56 18.36 -8.92
N ILE A 146 -0.10 17.21 -8.86
CA ILE A 146 0.43 15.95 -9.37
C ILE A 146 0.17 15.90 -10.88
N GLY A 147 1.22 15.70 -11.67
CA GLY A 147 1.17 15.69 -13.14
C GLY A 147 2.54 16.00 -13.74
N ALA A 148 2.57 16.37 -15.03
CA ALA A 148 3.82 16.53 -15.78
C ALA A 148 4.83 17.56 -15.24
N ALA A 149 4.36 18.55 -14.47
CA ALA A 149 5.21 19.59 -13.87
C ALA A 149 5.61 19.28 -12.41
N LEU A 150 5.35 18.06 -11.92
CA LEU A 150 5.69 17.68 -10.56
C LEU A 150 7.20 17.57 -10.39
N GLU A 151 7.77 18.42 -9.55
CA GLU A 151 9.15 18.29 -9.10
C GLU A 151 9.21 17.40 -7.85
N VAL A 152 9.92 16.29 -7.96
CA VAL A 152 10.15 15.35 -6.87
C VAL A 152 11.57 15.56 -6.35
N PRO A 153 11.77 15.93 -5.07
CA PRO A 153 13.11 16.02 -4.49
C PRO A 153 13.86 14.68 -4.57
N GLU A 154 15.17 14.71 -4.79
CA GLU A 154 15.99 13.50 -4.71
C GLU A 154 15.81 12.80 -3.37
N THR A 155 15.58 11.49 -3.40
CA THR A 155 15.23 10.70 -2.22
C THR A 155 15.66 9.24 -2.36
N ASP A 156 15.75 8.52 -1.26
CA ASP A 156 16.03 7.08 -1.30
C ASP A 156 14.78 6.28 -1.68
N LEU A 157 13.62 6.63 -1.11
CA LEU A 157 12.35 5.97 -1.35
C LEU A 157 11.29 6.96 -1.85
N VAL A 158 10.58 6.58 -2.91
CA VAL A 158 9.28 7.17 -3.28
C VAL A 158 8.16 6.17 -3.02
N THR A 159 7.08 6.64 -2.39
CA THR A 159 5.79 5.93 -2.36
C THR A 159 4.75 6.65 -3.19
N VAL A 160 3.89 5.87 -3.85
CA VAL A 160 2.72 6.35 -4.61
C VAL A 160 1.58 5.41 -4.26
N SER A 161 0.51 5.88 -3.61
CA SER A 161 -0.56 4.99 -3.16
C SER A 161 -1.95 5.54 -3.48
N TYR A 162 -2.76 4.79 -4.23
CA TYR A 162 -4.16 5.11 -4.56
C TYR A 162 -4.37 6.50 -5.19
N VAL A 163 -3.43 6.93 -6.03
CA VAL A 163 -3.50 8.23 -6.73
C VAL A 163 -3.45 8.08 -8.25
N LEU A 164 -2.94 6.96 -8.80
CA LEU A 164 -2.89 6.80 -10.25
C LEU A 164 -4.30 6.71 -10.85
N ASN A 165 -5.27 6.19 -10.10
CA ASN A 165 -6.68 6.17 -10.47
C ASN A 165 -7.32 7.56 -10.64
N GLU A 166 -6.72 8.60 -10.08
CA GLU A 166 -7.22 9.98 -10.15
C GLU A 166 -6.63 10.77 -11.32
N LEU A 167 -5.63 10.19 -12.01
CA LEU A 167 -4.83 10.88 -13.02
C LEU A 167 -5.18 10.42 -14.44
N SER A 168 -5.00 11.34 -15.38
CA SER A 168 -4.99 11.04 -16.81
C SER A 168 -3.83 10.09 -17.15
N GLU A 169 -3.92 9.36 -18.26
CA GLU A 169 -2.82 8.47 -18.69
C GLU A 169 -1.47 9.22 -18.87
N PRO A 170 -1.42 10.40 -19.52
CA PRO A 170 -0.18 11.17 -19.59
C PRO A 170 0.35 11.62 -18.21
N ASP A 171 -0.53 11.97 -17.27
CA ASP A 171 -0.11 12.39 -15.94
C ASP A 171 0.36 11.20 -15.08
N ARG A 172 -0.28 10.03 -15.19
CA ARG A 172 0.18 8.79 -14.55
C ARG A 172 1.58 8.45 -15.02
N ALA A 173 1.78 8.49 -16.34
CA ALA A 173 3.06 8.33 -16.95
C ALA A 173 4.05 9.33 -16.31
N ALA A 174 3.86 10.63 -16.51
CA ALA A 174 4.83 11.63 -16.05
C ALA A 174 5.16 11.52 -14.55
N LEU A 175 4.19 11.15 -13.70
CA LEU A 175 4.42 10.86 -12.29
C LEU A 175 5.42 9.72 -12.09
N VAL A 176 5.22 8.58 -12.76
CA VAL A 176 6.13 7.41 -12.64
C VAL A 176 7.53 7.76 -13.13
N ASP A 177 7.67 8.56 -14.19
CA ASP A 177 8.99 9.02 -14.65
C ASP A 177 9.66 9.95 -13.63
N ALA A 178 8.90 10.88 -13.04
CA ALA A 178 9.43 11.77 -12.02
C ALA A 178 9.88 11.00 -10.76
N ALA A 179 9.09 10.00 -10.33
CA ALA A 179 9.46 9.09 -9.24
C ALA A 179 10.72 8.28 -9.58
N ALA A 180 10.80 7.74 -10.81
CA ALA A 180 11.93 6.98 -11.30
C ALA A 180 13.21 7.83 -11.38
N ALA A 181 13.11 9.10 -11.75
CA ALA A 181 14.24 10.01 -11.83
C ALA A 181 14.76 10.43 -10.45
N ALA A 182 13.88 10.62 -9.48
CA ALA A 182 14.24 11.16 -8.17
C ALA A 182 14.68 10.10 -7.13
N ALA A 183 14.38 8.81 -7.35
CA ALA A 183 14.51 7.79 -6.31
C ALA A 183 15.38 6.59 -6.65
N ARG A 184 15.98 5.97 -5.62
CA ARG A 184 16.65 4.66 -5.76
C ARG A 184 15.66 3.48 -5.71
N SER A 185 14.58 3.64 -4.96
CA SER A 185 13.51 2.66 -4.79
C SER A 185 12.15 3.34 -4.92
N VAL A 186 11.22 2.70 -5.62
CA VAL A 186 9.85 3.20 -5.84
C VAL A 186 8.86 2.08 -5.49
N VAL A 187 7.89 2.40 -4.63
CA VAL A 187 6.80 1.49 -4.26
C VAL A 187 5.46 2.13 -4.63
N ILE A 188 4.73 1.45 -5.50
CA ILE A 188 3.45 1.92 -6.04
C ILE A 188 2.36 0.93 -5.64
N VAL A 189 1.27 1.42 -5.05
CA VAL A 189 0.13 0.63 -4.58
C VAL A 189 -1.17 1.19 -5.15
N GLU A 190 -2.01 0.32 -5.69
CA GLU A 190 -3.33 0.65 -6.23
C GLU A 190 -4.38 -0.35 -5.73
N ALA A 191 -5.65 -0.02 -5.92
CA ALA A 191 -6.74 -0.92 -5.58
C ALA A 191 -6.62 -2.26 -6.33
N GLY A 192 -6.91 -3.38 -5.64
CA GLY A 192 -6.80 -4.75 -6.18
C GLY A 192 -7.93 -5.12 -7.13
N THR A 193 -8.19 -4.25 -8.10
CA THR A 193 -9.18 -4.37 -9.17
C THR A 193 -8.47 -4.59 -10.50
N PRO A 194 -9.17 -5.05 -11.57
CA PRO A 194 -8.57 -5.16 -12.89
C PRO A 194 -7.92 -3.85 -13.37
N ALA A 195 -8.61 -2.71 -13.22
CA ALA A 195 -8.08 -1.40 -13.61
C ALA A 195 -6.88 -0.96 -12.75
N GLY A 196 -6.86 -1.26 -11.46
CA GLY A 196 -5.71 -0.96 -10.60
C GLY A 196 -4.50 -1.81 -10.96
N TYR A 197 -4.70 -3.09 -11.28
CA TYR A 197 -3.66 -3.98 -11.79
C TYR A 197 -3.07 -3.47 -13.12
N GLU A 198 -3.89 -3.04 -14.07
CA GLU A 198 -3.41 -2.50 -15.35
C GLU A 198 -2.49 -1.30 -15.15
N ARG A 199 -2.84 -0.36 -14.25
CA ARG A 199 -1.97 0.77 -13.88
C ARG A 199 -0.66 0.32 -13.23
N ILE A 200 -0.70 -0.72 -12.40
CA ILE A 200 0.51 -1.27 -11.77
C ILE A 200 1.43 -1.92 -12.80
N ILE A 201 0.90 -2.65 -13.79
CA ILE A 201 1.71 -3.22 -14.87
C ILE A 201 2.31 -2.12 -15.75
N GLU A 202 1.52 -1.10 -16.11
CA GLU A 202 2.03 0.07 -16.85
C GLU A 202 3.19 0.74 -16.09
N ALA A 203 2.99 1.03 -14.81
CA ALA A 203 4.02 1.67 -13.97
C ALA A 203 5.25 0.76 -13.80
N ARG A 204 5.06 -0.55 -13.61
CA ARG A 204 6.11 -1.54 -13.51
C ARG A 204 6.99 -1.55 -14.75
N ASP A 205 6.40 -1.64 -15.94
CA ASP A 205 7.13 -1.73 -17.19
C ASP A 205 7.93 -0.44 -17.44
N ARG A 206 7.37 0.71 -17.03
CA ARG A 206 8.04 2.01 -17.10
C ARG A 206 9.23 2.12 -16.15
N LEU A 207 9.10 1.64 -14.92
CA LEU A 207 10.20 1.55 -13.96
C LEU A 207 11.33 0.65 -14.49
N ILE A 208 10.99 -0.50 -15.08
CA ILE A 208 11.97 -1.41 -15.69
C ILE A 208 12.69 -0.72 -16.85
N ALA A 209 11.97 -0.02 -17.72
CA ALA A 209 12.56 0.77 -18.81
C ALA A 209 13.49 1.88 -18.30
N ALA A 210 13.22 2.44 -17.12
CA ALA A 210 14.07 3.41 -16.43
C ALA A 210 15.24 2.78 -15.63
N GLY A 211 15.51 1.48 -15.82
CA GLY A 211 16.65 0.76 -15.27
C GLY A 211 16.43 0.18 -13.88
N PHE A 212 15.20 0.14 -13.37
CA PHE A 212 14.88 -0.54 -12.12
C PHE A 212 14.76 -2.05 -12.32
N ARG A 213 15.01 -2.81 -11.25
CA ARG A 213 14.61 -4.21 -11.12
C ARG A 213 13.42 -4.30 -10.17
N VAL A 214 12.49 -5.21 -10.45
CA VAL A 214 11.38 -5.50 -9.53
C VAL A 214 11.91 -6.33 -8.37
N ALA A 215 11.71 -5.82 -7.14
CA ALA A 215 12.05 -6.51 -5.90
C ALA A 215 10.85 -7.30 -5.35
N ALA A 216 9.64 -6.75 -5.47
CA ALA A 216 8.39 -7.42 -5.10
C ALA A 216 7.20 -6.80 -5.88
N PRO A 217 6.04 -7.49 -6.01
CA PRO A 217 5.77 -8.87 -5.63
C PRO A 217 6.37 -9.88 -6.60
N CYS A 218 6.60 -9.48 -7.86
CA CYS A 218 7.03 -10.37 -8.93
C CYS A 218 8.43 -10.92 -8.64
N PRO A 219 8.67 -12.22 -8.88
CA PRO A 219 9.99 -12.84 -8.71
C PRO A 219 10.93 -12.54 -9.89
N HIS A 220 10.47 -11.77 -10.89
CA HIS A 220 11.19 -11.45 -12.12
C HIS A 220 10.86 -10.03 -12.62
N SER A 221 11.74 -9.49 -13.47
CA SER A 221 11.54 -8.22 -14.18
C SER A 221 11.15 -8.40 -15.66
N ALA A 222 10.86 -9.62 -16.12
CA ALA A 222 10.34 -9.89 -17.46
C ALA A 222 8.86 -9.48 -17.62
N ALA A 223 8.27 -9.67 -18.79
CA ALA A 223 6.83 -9.40 -18.99
C ALA A 223 5.97 -10.19 -18.00
N CYS A 224 4.87 -9.60 -17.53
CA CYS A 224 3.94 -10.30 -16.64
C CYS A 224 3.29 -11.48 -17.37
N PRO A 225 3.28 -12.70 -16.81
CA PRO A 225 2.70 -13.88 -17.47
C PRO A 225 1.16 -13.91 -17.48
N ILE A 226 0.49 -13.01 -16.74
CA ILE A 226 -0.97 -12.86 -16.82
C ILE A 226 -1.33 -12.18 -18.13
N VAL A 227 -2.13 -12.84 -18.97
CA VAL A 227 -2.62 -12.27 -20.23
C VAL A 227 -3.59 -11.12 -19.92
N PRO A 228 -3.37 -9.91 -20.46
CA PRO A 228 -4.25 -8.76 -20.27
C PRO A 228 -5.72 -9.10 -20.54
N GLY A 229 -6.62 -8.62 -19.67
CA GLY A 229 -8.06 -8.85 -19.78
C GLY A 229 -8.56 -10.24 -19.37
N THR A 230 -7.67 -11.21 -19.10
CA THR A 230 -8.08 -12.57 -18.67
C THR A 230 -8.13 -12.74 -17.16
N ASP A 231 -7.24 -12.05 -16.44
CA ASP A 231 -7.12 -12.09 -14.99
C ASP A 231 -6.31 -10.87 -14.51
N TRP A 232 -6.18 -10.69 -13.19
CA TRP A 232 -5.36 -9.64 -12.59
C TRP A 232 -4.61 -10.12 -11.34
N CYS A 233 -3.38 -9.64 -11.14
CA CYS A 233 -2.62 -9.94 -9.93
C CYS A 233 -2.96 -8.93 -8.82
N HIS A 234 -3.44 -9.42 -7.69
CA HIS A 234 -3.72 -8.63 -6.50
C HIS A 234 -3.45 -9.46 -5.24
N PHE A 235 -3.51 -8.82 -4.08
CA PHE A 235 -3.26 -9.36 -2.74
C PHE A 235 -4.33 -8.81 -1.78
N ALA A 236 -4.28 -9.25 -0.52
CA ALA A 236 -5.19 -8.79 0.52
C ALA A 236 -4.42 -8.48 1.80
N ALA A 237 -4.63 -7.27 2.35
CA ALA A 237 -4.14 -6.90 3.66
C ALA A 237 -5.32 -6.86 4.64
N ARG A 238 -5.16 -7.48 5.81
CA ARG A 238 -6.22 -7.51 6.82
C ARG A 238 -6.21 -6.22 7.64
N VAL A 239 -7.35 -5.55 7.67
CA VAL A 239 -7.59 -4.29 8.37
C VAL A 239 -8.50 -4.54 9.55
N SER A 240 -8.10 -4.08 10.74
CA SER A 240 -8.98 -4.07 11.91
C SER A 240 -10.08 -3.02 11.75
N ARG A 241 -11.35 -3.40 11.85
CA ARG A 241 -12.46 -2.44 11.78
C ARG A 241 -12.60 -1.66 13.09
N SER A 242 -12.46 -0.35 13.01
CA SER A 242 -12.90 0.55 14.08
C SER A 242 -14.43 0.50 14.29
N SER A 243 -14.91 1.07 15.40
CA SER A 243 -16.35 1.26 15.63
C SER A 243 -17.03 2.00 14.47
N LEU A 244 -16.37 3.04 13.95
CA LEU A 244 -16.83 3.80 12.79
C LEU A 244 -16.93 2.93 11.51
N HIS A 245 -15.91 2.10 11.23
CA HIS A 245 -15.94 1.20 10.08
C HIS A 245 -17.13 0.23 10.12
N ARG A 246 -17.45 -0.29 11.32
CA ARG A 246 -18.60 -1.19 11.50
C ARG A 246 -19.93 -0.48 11.25
N GLN A 247 -20.06 0.78 11.67
CA GLN A 247 -21.25 1.60 11.43
C GLN A 247 -21.43 1.92 9.93
N VAL A 248 -20.36 2.29 9.23
CA VAL A 248 -20.38 2.71 7.82
C VAL A 248 -20.69 1.54 6.87
N LYS A 249 -19.98 0.41 7.02
CA LYS A 249 -20.08 -0.73 6.10
C LYS A 249 -21.15 -1.75 6.47
N GLY A 250 -21.84 -1.59 7.59
CA GLY A 250 -22.92 -2.49 8.02
C GLY A 250 -22.46 -3.94 8.26
N GLY A 251 -21.17 -4.16 8.49
CA GLY A 251 -20.58 -5.48 8.67
C GLY A 251 -20.39 -5.84 10.15
N SER A 252 -20.73 -7.08 10.53
CA SER A 252 -20.58 -7.60 11.90
C SER A 252 -19.17 -8.08 12.24
N LEU A 253 -18.34 -8.41 11.23
CA LEU A 253 -16.97 -8.88 11.45
C LEU A 253 -16.06 -7.75 11.93
N ALA A 254 -15.15 -8.06 12.85
CA ALA A 254 -14.19 -7.12 13.43
C ALA A 254 -13.02 -6.74 12.49
N TYR A 255 -12.97 -7.31 11.29
CA TYR A 255 -11.93 -7.06 10.30
C TYR A 255 -12.51 -7.03 8.87
N GLU A 256 -11.73 -6.47 7.95
CA GLU A 256 -11.94 -6.58 6.51
C GLU A 256 -10.62 -6.78 5.78
N ASP A 257 -10.70 -7.30 4.56
CA ASP A 257 -9.53 -7.48 3.70
C ASP A 257 -9.54 -6.37 2.65
N GLU A 258 -8.57 -5.45 2.72
CA GLU A 258 -8.32 -4.46 1.65
C GLU A 258 -7.57 -5.17 0.52
N LYS A 259 -8.17 -5.20 -0.66
CA LYS A 259 -7.53 -5.77 -1.85
C LYS A 259 -6.68 -4.71 -2.53
N PHE A 260 -5.44 -5.06 -2.85
CA PHE A 260 -4.49 -4.15 -3.47
C PHE A 260 -3.61 -4.85 -4.51
N SER A 261 -3.09 -4.08 -5.45
CA SER A 261 -2.06 -4.48 -6.41
C SER A 261 -0.87 -3.54 -6.21
N TYR A 262 0.36 -4.03 -6.37
CA TYR A 262 1.53 -3.19 -6.13
C TYR A 262 2.73 -3.61 -7.00
N VAL A 263 3.68 -2.68 -7.13
CA VAL A 263 5.04 -2.94 -7.58
C VAL A 263 6.01 -2.22 -6.65
N ALA A 264 7.04 -2.93 -6.23
CA ALA A 264 8.17 -2.40 -5.51
C ALA A 264 9.43 -2.65 -6.35
N ALA A 265 10.01 -1.58 -6.86
CA ALA A 265 11.16 -1.63 -7.76
C ALA A 265 12.34 -0.86 -7.18
N THR A 266 13.55 -1.32 -7.44
CA THR A 266 14.78 -0.66 -6.95
C THR A 266 15.94 -0.75 -7.95
N ARG A 267 16.88 0.17 -7.83
CA ARG A 267 18.20 0.11 -8.47
C ARG A 267 19.27 -0.52 -7.57
N LEU A 268 18.92 -0.86 -6.34
CA LEU A 268 19.79 -1.55 -5.39
C LEU A 268 19.88 -3.05 -5.74
N PRO A 269 20.91 -3.77 -5.24
CA PRO A 269 20.88 -5.22 -5.23
C PRO A 269 19.63 -5.72 -4.51
N ALA A 270 18.86 -6.56 -5.17
CA ALA A 270 17.63 -7.15 -4.64
C ALA A 270 17.64 -8.67 -4.83
N GLU A 271 16.99 -9.35 -3.90
CA GLU A 271 16.78 -10.79 -3.84
C GLU A 271 15.26 -11.06 -3.86
N PRO A 272 14.59 -10.96 -5.03
CA PRO A 272 13.18 -11.29 -5.13
C PRO A 272 12.91 -12.73 -4.69
N ALA A 273 11.71 -12.98 -4.16
CA ALA A 273 11.28 -14.32 -3.80
C ALA A 273 11.44 -15.30 -4.99
N PRO A 274 11.80 -16.59 -4.79
CA PRO A 274 11.91 -17.56 -5.88
C PRO A 274 10.58 -17.76 -6.62
N ALA A 275 9.49 -17.74 -5.87
CA ALA A 275 8.13 -17.66 -6.36
C ALA A 275 7.26 -16.85 -5.41
N ARG A 276 6.15 -16.32 -5.93
CA ARG A 276 5.16 -15.57 -5.15
C ARG A 276 3.82 -16.27 -5.22
N ILE A 277 3.17 -16.47 -4.07
CA ILE A 277 1.80 -16.98 -4.02
C ILE A 277 0.85 -15.88 -4.50
N VAL A 278 0.23 -16.08 -5.66
CA VAL A 278 -0.62 -15.05 -6.31
C VAL A 278 -2.12 -15.23 -6.05
N ARG A 279 -2.53 -16.30 -5.36
CA ARG A 279 -3.92 -16.54 -4.94
C ARG A 279 -3.97 -17.13 -3.53
N ARG A 280 -5.12 -17.05 -2.86
CA ARG A 280 -5.32 -17.71 -1.57
C ARG A 280 -5.01 -19.22 -1.69
N PRO A 281 -4.12 -19.77 -0.84
CA PRO A 281 -3.86 -21.20 -0.80
C PRO A 281 -5.14 -22.02 -0.63
N GLN A 282 -5.33 -23.05 -1.47
CA GLN A 282 -6.51 -23.91 -1.38
C GLN A 282 -6.19 -25.14 -0.54
N ILE A 283 -6.58 -25.10 0.74
CA ILE A 283 -6.39 -26.21 1.67
C ILE A 283 -7.44 -27.30 1.41
N ARG A 284 -6.99 -28.52 1.13
CA ARG A 284 -7.82 -29.72 0.97
C ARG A 284 -7.35 -30.84 1.90
N LYS A 285 -8.13 -31.93 2.01
CA LYS A 285 -7.75 -33.09 2.83
C LYS A 285 -6.42 -33.68 2.31
N GLY A 286 -5.35 -33.49 3.08
CA GLY A 286 -4.03 -34.05 2.80
C GLY A 286 -3.17 -33.32 1.77
N GLN A 287 -3.64 -32.18 1.24
CA GLN A 287 -2.87 -31.38 0.28
C GLN A 287 -3.26 -29.89 0.32
N VAL A 288 -2.36 -29.03 -0.14
CA VAL A 288 -2.59 -27.60 -0.39
C VAL A 288 -2.23 -27.31 -1.84
N LEU A 289 -3.09 -26.58 -2.55
CA LEU A 289 -2.80 -26.07 -3.90
C LEU A 289 -2.37 -24.61 -3.80
N LEU A 290 -1.21 -24.31 -4.38
CA LEU A 290 -0.64 -22.97 -4.44
C LEU A 290 -0.60 -22.52 -5.90
N ASP A 291 -1.15 -21.35 -6.21
CA ASP A 291 -0.96 -20.70 -7.51
C ASP A 291 0.22 -19.74 -7.38
N LEU A 292 1.28 -20.01 -8.13
CA LEU A 292 2.59 -19.37 -8.02
C LEU A 292 2.92 -18.59 -9.29
N CYS A 293 3.46 -17.39 -9.12
CA CYS A 293 4.29 -16.76 -10.14
C CYS A 293 5.74 -17.12 -9.85
N GLU A 294 6.45 -17.70 -10.80
CA GLU A 294 7.81 -18.24 -10.64
C GLU A 294 8.85 -17.38 -11.38
N ALA A 295 10.11 -17.40 -10.95
CA ALA A 295 11.20 -16.61 -11.54
C ALA A 295 11.47 -16.92 -13.03
N ASP A 296 11.00 -18.06 -13.54
CA ASP A 296 11.06 -18.46 -14.94
C ASP A 296 9.89 -17.92 -15.78
N GLU A 297 9.19 -16.91 -15.27
CA GLU A 297 8.17 -16.12 -15.99
C GLU A 297 6.88 -16.93 -16.24
N ARG A 298 6.54 -17.83 -15.33
CA ARG A 298 5.36 -18.71 -15.45
C ARG A 298 4.42 -18.60 -14.27
N LEU A 299 3.12 -18.74 -14.59
CA LEU A 299 2.09 -19.03 -13.60
C LEU A 299 1.89 -20.54 -13.52
N ARG A 300 2.06 -21.09 -12.32
CA ARG A 300 1.96 -22.53 -12.11
C ARG A 300 1.14 -22.84 -10.87
N ARG A 301 0.26 -23.82 -10.99
CA ARG A 301 -0.37 -24.47 -9.84
C ARG A 301 0.52 -25.60 -9.33
N THR A 302 0.92 -25.50 -8.06
CA THR A 302 1.74 -26.51 -7.37
C THR A 302 0.94 -27.16 -6.25
N THR A 303 0.99 -28.50 -6.19
CA THR A 303 0.31 -29.30 -5.16
C THR A 303 1.32 -29.75 -4.11
N VAL A 304 1.16 -29.26 -2.88
CA VAL A 304 1.95 -29.69 -1.72
C VAL A 304 1.14 -30.69 -0.91
N THR A 305 1.68 -31.88 -0.66
CA THR A 305 0.94 -32.99 -0.01
C THR A 305 1.63 -33.42 1.28
N LYS A 306 0.94 -34.19 2.13
CA LYS A 306 1.50 -34.70 3.41
C LYS A 306 2.88 -35.37 3.29
N ARG A 307 3.19 -36.02 2.15
CA ARG A 307 4.51 -36.66 1.92
C ARG A 307 5.67 -35.65 1.84
N HIS A 308 5.38 -34.36 1.66
CA HIS A 308 6.40 -33.31 1.63
C HIS A 308 6.76 -32.78 3.03
N GLY A 309 6.26 -33.40 4.11
CA GLY A 309 6.71 -33.11 5.47
C GLY A 309 6.53 -31.66 5.88
N ASP A 310 7.61 -30.97 6.25
CA ASP A 310 7.56 -29.59 6.73
C ASP A 310 7.10 -28.60 5.66
N LEU A 311 7.35 -28.85 4.37
CA LEU A 311 6.76 -28.05 3.29
C LEU A 311 5.24 -28.12 3.30
N TYR A 312 4.63 -29.23 3.71
CA TYR A 312 3.18 -29.31 3.85
C TYR A 312 2.65 -28.49 5.03
N LYS A 313 3.41 -28.43 6.14
CA LYS A 313 3.06 -27.56 7.27
C LYS A 313 3.15 -26.10 6.83
N ALA A 314 4.28 -25.70 6.24
CA ALA A 314 4.46 -24.38 5.67
C ALA A 314 3.37 -24.00 4.66
N ALA A 315 3.00 -24.90 3.73
CA ALA A 315 1.95 -24.63 2.76
C ALA A 315 0.57 -24.39 3.40
N ARG A 316 0.29 -25.00 4.57
CA ARG A 316 -0.96 -24.79 5.30
C ARG A 316 -1.01 -23.43 6.01
N ASP A 317 0.15 -22.96 6.42
CA ASP A 317 0.31 -21.69 7.14
C ASP A 317 0.60 -20.52 6.19
N ALA A 318 0.95 -20.81 4.93
CA ALA A 318 1.19 -19.82 3.90
C ALA A 318 -0.05 -18.97 3.61
N GLU A 319 0.18 -17.70 3.35
CA GLU A 319 -0.81 -16.70 3.02
C GLU A 319 -0.68 -16.22 1.58
N TRP A 320 -1.70 -15.46 1.16
CA TRP A 320 -1.74 -14.88 -0.16
C TRP A 320 -0.75 -13.72 -0.25
N GLY A 321 0.27 -13.87 -1.08
CA GLY A 321 1.36 -12.91 -1.19
C GLY A 321 2.66 -13.38 -0.56
N ASP A 322 2.70 -14.56 0.07
CA ASP A 322 3.96 -15.07 0.64
C ASP A 322 4.96 -15.48 -0.44
N ALA A 323 6.24 -15.40 -0.08
CA ALA A 323 7.32 -16.01 -0.83
C ALA A 323 7.22 -17.54 -0.75
N TRP A 324 7.57 -18.22 -1.84
CA TRP A 324 7.54 -19.67 -1.89
C TRP A 324 8.77 -20.27 -2.62
N PRO A 325 9.35 -21.39 -2.15
CA PRO A 325 9.13 -21.95 -0.81
C PRO A 325 9.57 -20.96 0.29
N PRO A 326 9.11 -21.13 1.53
CA PRO A 326 9.68 -20.35 2.64
C PRO A 326 11.20 -20.60 2.68
N LEU A 327 11.97 -19.55 3.00
CA LEU A 327 13.38 -19.69 3.28
C LEU A 327 13.53 -20.70 4.43
N GLY A 328 14.28 -21.77 4.22
CA GLY A 328 14.56 -22.72 5.29
C GLY A 328 15.47 -22.06 6.32
N ASP A 329 15.17 -22.25 7.61
CA ASP A 329 16.16 -22.01 8.67
C ASP A 329 17.36 -22.91 8.35
N SER A 330 18.42 -22.32 7.82
CA SER A 330 19.68 -23.00 7.51
C SER A 330 20.57 -22.98 8.73
#